data_AF-A0A200Q5Y1-F1
#
_entry.id   AF-A0A200Q5Y1-F1
#
_cell.length_a   1.000
_cell.length_b   1.000
_cell.length_c   1.000
_cell.angle_alpha   90.00
_cell.angle_beta   90.00
_cell.angle_gamma   90.00
#
_symmetry.space_group_name_H-M   'P 1'
#
loop_
_entity.id
_entity.type
_entity.pdbx_description
1 polymer ?
#
loop_
_entity_poly.entity_id
_entity_poly.type
_entity_poly.pdbx_seq_one_letter_code
_entity_poly.pdbx_strand_id
1 'polypeptide(L)'
;MFSVSSLRSSKIRLLNPPSNHPPPISHYFPRLPPSILSLNPQKRAFKHRNLRIRAIDAAQPALPVQRLKRSTLFVDVLSVKEFPRNLFLQILPLEFDVLCTHPMFGPESGKNGWRGLPFVYDKVRIGNEKSRISRCEKFLNIFVQEGCRMVEMPCAEHDRSAAESQFITHTMGRVLEKFGLESTSINTKGYETLLNLVENTSGDSFDLYYGLFMYNKNAMEQLERLDMAFESLKKQLFGHLHDVLRKQLFENAEALEVTEQKPVLPKLLQNGVTVEPPTETMR
;
A
#
# COMPACT_ATOMS: atom_id res chain seq x y z
N MET A 1 -45.55 -19.51 19.72
CA MET A 1 -46.85 -18.99 20.18
C MET A 1 -46.61 -18.07 21.35
N PHE A 2 -46.83 -16.77 21.22
CA PHE A 2 -47.39 -15.88 22.25
C PHE A 2 -47.80 -14.56 21.57
N SER A 3 -48.85 -13.96 22.10
CA SER A 3 -49.93 -13.31 21.37
C SER A 3 -49.82 -11.78 21.31
N VAL A 4 -50.35 -11.23 20.23
CA VAL A 4 -50.65 -9.81 20.02
C VAL A 4 -51.90 -9.41 20.84
N SER A 5 -51.88 -8.24 21.50
CA SER A 5 -52.88 -7.15 21.36
C SER A 5 -52.91 -6.19 22.55
N SER A 6 -52.69 -4.90 22.29
CA SER A 6 -53.72 -3.89 22.54
C SER A 6 -53.36 -2.57 21.83
N LEU A 7 -54.34 -2.03 21.10
CA LEU A 7 -54.29 -0.82 20.27
C LEU A 7 -54.55 0.45 21.11
N ARG A 8 -54.05 1.61 20.65
CA ARG A 8 -54.92 2.71 20.15
C ARG A 8 -54.13 3.88 19.53
N SER A 9 -54.29 4.00 18.22
CA SER A 9 -54.53 5.19 17.39
C SER A 9 -54.01 6.56 17.85
N SER A 10 -53.19 7.21 17.01
CA SER A 10 -53.51 8.52 16.44
C SER A 10 -52.56 8.96 15.32
N LYS A 11 -53.16 9.23 14.15
CA LYS A 11 -52.80 10.23 13.12
C LYS A 11 -51.58 9.96 12.21
N ILE A 12 -51.95 9.43 11.05
CA ILE A 12 -51.26 9.48 9.76
C ILE A 12 -50.99 10.94 9.34
N ARG A 13 -49.73 11.27 9.02
CA ARG A 13 -49.37 12.30 8.02
C ARG A 13 -48.56 11.61 6.93
N LEU A 14 -49.10 11.63 5.71
CA LEU A 14 -48.44 11.22 4.49
C LEU A 14 -47.34 12.24 4.15
N LEU A 15 -46.09 11.79 4.05
CA LEU A 15 -44.99 12.50 3.42
C LEU A 15 -44.30 11.56 2.43
N ASN A 16 -44.05 12.10 1.23
CA ASN A 16 -43.59 11.44 0.00
C ASN A 16 -42.29 10.61 0.14
N PRO A 17 -42.05 9.64 -0.77
CA PRO A 17 -40.87 8.77 -0.72
C PRO A 17 -39.57 9.56 -0.98
N PRO A 18 -38.43 9.18 -0.35
CA PRO A 18 -37.17 9.86 -0.56
C PRO A 18 -36.58 9.54 -1.94
N SER A 19 -36.17 10.59 -2.65
CA SER A 19 -35.39 10.53 -3.88
C SER A 19 -34.00 9.96 -3.63
N ASN A 20 -33.63 8.90 -4.34
CA ASN A 20 -32.28 8.36 -4.39
C ASN A 20 -31.35 9.28 -5.22
N HIS A 21 -30.70 10.24 -4.56
CA HIS A 21 -29.44 10.83 -5.04
C HIS A 21 -28.57 11.19 -3.81
N PRO A 22 -27.29 10.76 -3.75
CA PRO A 22 -26.39 11.18 -2.69
C PRO A 22 -26.03 12.67 -2.84
N PRO A 23 -25.87 13.43 -1.75
CA PRO A 23 -25.45 14.82 -1.83
C PRO A 23 -23.97 14.91 -2.26
N PRO A 24 -23.56 16.02 -2.91
CA PRO A 24 -22.16 16.23 -3.28
C PRO A 24 -21.31 16.38 -2.01
N ILE A 25 -20.21 15.64 -1.95
CA ILE A 25 -19.22 15.70 -0.87
C ILE A 25 -18.59 17.10 -0.89
N SER A 26 -19.01 17.92 0.07
CA SER A 26 -18.34 19.19 0.39
C SER A 26 -17.06 18.87 1.16
N HIS A 27 -15.90 19.02 0.51
CA HIS A 27 -14.61 18.87 1.15
C HIS A 27 -14.30 20.06 2.06
N TYR A 28 -14.92 20.09 3.24
CA TYR A 28 -14.43 20.88 4.36
C TYR A 28 -13.31 20.08 5.05
N PHE A 29 -12.07 20.45 4.77
CA PHE A 29 -10.89 19.90 5.44
C PHE A 29 -10.83 20.40 6.91
N PRO A 30 -10.79 19.51 7.91
CA PRO A 30 -10.49 19.91 9.28
C PRO A 30 -9.05 20.42 9.36
N ARG A 31 -8.84 21.54 10.08
CA ARG A 31 -7.49 21.97 10.48
C ARG A 31 -6.86 20.88 11.35
N LEU A 32 -5.70 20.39 10.93
CA LEU A 32 -4.88 19.46 11.72
C LEU A 32 -4.40 20.13 13.02
N PRO A 33 -4.32 19.41 14.16
CA PRO A 33 -3.75 19.91 15.39
C PRO A 33 -2.22 20.13 15.26
N PRO A 34 -1.65 21.15 15.95
CA PRO A 34 -0.26 21.56 15.79
C PRO A 34 0.68 20.70 16.65
N SER A 35 1.13 19.56 16.13
CA SER A 35 2.27 18.81 16.69
C SER A 35 2.66 17.66 15.77
N ILE A 36 3.23 17.94 14.60
CA ILE A 36 3.57 16.89 13.63
C ILE A 36 4.94 17.19 13.04
N LEU A 37 5.91 16.30 13.30
CA LEU A 37 7.35 16.36 12.98
C LEU A 37 8.26 16.94 14.08
N SER A 38 8.17 16.38 15.30
CA SER A 38 9.32 16.39 16.21
C SER A 38 10.37 15.38 15.72
N LEU A 39 11.18 15.79 14.74
CA LEU A 39 12.50 15.17 14.57
C LEU A 39 13.31 15.56 15.79
N ASN A 40 13.48 14.62 16.72
CA ASN A 40 14.34 14.80 17.87
C ASN A 40 15.74 15.17 17.34
N PRO A 41 16.22 16.42 17.50
CA PRO A 41 17.44 16.83 16.87
C PRO A 41 18.59 16.17 17.63
N GLN A 42 19.06 15.02 17.14
CA GLN A 42 20.40 14.57 17.50
C GLN A 42 21.35 15.67 17.04
N LYS A 43 21.89 16.41 18.01
CA LYS A 43 22.87 17.47 17.80
C LYS A 43 24.20 16.86 17.35
N ARG A 44 24.27 16.37 16.12
CA ARG A 44 25.53 16.32 15.38
C ARG A 44 25.70 17.68 14.71
N ALA A 45 26.49 18.53 15.35
CA ALA A 45 26.89 19.81 14.78
C ALA A 45 27.81 19.56 13.58
N PHE A 46 27.21 19.50 12.38
CA PHE A 46 27.98 19.54 11.13
C PHE A 46 28.62 20.93 11.01
N LYS A 47 29.94 20.98 11.20
CA LYS A 47 30.72 22.21 11.26
C LYS A 47 31.04 22.74 9.86
N HIS A 48 30.03 22.93 9.01
CA HIS A 48 30.18 23.73 7.79
C HIS A 48 30.19 25.20 8.19
N ARG A 49 31.39 25.78 8.36
CA ARG A 49 31.64 27.12 8.93
C ARG A 49 30.86 28.29 8.29
N ASN A 50 30.16 28.08 7.16
CA ASN A 50 29.48 29.14 6.40
C ASN A 50 28.02 28.85 5.99
N LEU A 51 27.41 27.71 6.34
CA LEU A 51 26.01 27.41 6.01
C LEU A 51 25.14 27.46 7.27
N ARG A 52 24.16 28.38 7.31
CA ARG A 52 23.17 28.46 8.39
C ARG A 52 21.92 27.69 7.99
N ILE A 53 21.69 26.55 8.63
CA ILE A 53 20.48 25.75 8.47
C ILE A 53 19.53 26.06 9.63
N ARG A 54 18.26 26.29 9.31
CA ARG A 54 17.18 26.44 10.29
C ARG A 54 16.08 25.45 9.93
N ALA A 55 15.78 24.54 10.85
CA ALA A 55 14.61 23.69 10.72
C ALA A 55 13.37 24.50 11.09
N ILE A 56 12.30 24.36 10.30
CA ILE A 56 11.00 24.95 10.56
C ILE A 56 9.99 23.82 10.42
N ASP A 57 9.09 23.71 11.38
CA ASP A 57 8.01 22.73 11.34
C ASP A 57 6.96 23.19 10.30
N ALA A 58 6.55 22.27 9.43
CA ALA A 58 5.51 22.51 8.43
C ALA A 58 4.15 22.85 9.07
N ALA A 59 3.93 22.50 10.33
CA ALA A 59 2.73 22.82 11.10
C ALA A 59 2.65 24.29 11.55
N GLN A 60 3.67 25.12 11.33
CA GLN A 60 3.63 26.52 11.73
C GLN A 60 2.63 27.34 10.87
N PRO A 61 1.71 28.11 11.49
CA PRO A 61 0.64 28.82 10.78
C PRO A 61 1.11 29.84 9.73
N ALA A 62 2.33 30.37 9.89
CA ALA A 62 2.92 31.32 8.94
C ALA A 62 4.44 31.26 9.01
N LEU A 63 5.07 30.99 7.86
CA LEU A 63 6.49 31.19 7.68
C LEU A 63 6.78 32.70 7.70
N PRO A 64 7.70 33.20 8.54
CA PRO A 64 8.02 34.63 8.62
C PRO A 64 8.92 35.06 7.46
N VAL A 65 8.46 34.84 6.21
CA VAL A 65 9.21 35.08 4.97
C VAL A 65 9.72 36.51 4.86
N GLN A 66 8.99 37.49 5.42
CA GLN A 66 9.38 38.90 5.44
C GLN A 66 10.64 39.17 6.26
N ARG A 67 10.97 38.30 7.23
CA ARG A 67 12.17 38.42 8.08
C ARG A 67 13.38 37.68 7.51
N LEU A 68 13.22 37.02 6.36
CA LEU A 68 14.27 36.24 5.72
C LEU A 68 14.89 37.04 4.56
N LYS A 69 16.17 36.78 4.30
CA LYS A 69 16.82 37.34 3.10
C LYS A 69 16.10 36.81 1.86
N ARG A 70 15.88 37.66 0.86
CA ARG A 70 15.20 37.26 -0.38
C ARG A 70 15.86 36.08 -1.08
N SER A 71 17.18 35.95 -0.94
CA SER A 71 17.95 34.79 -1.42
C SER A 71 17.99 33.63 -0.42
N THR A 72 17.00 33.43 0.44
CA THR A 72 16.99 32.23 1.30
C THR A 72 16.65 30.99 0.48
N LEU A 73 17.36 29.90 0.74
CA LEU A 73 17.05 28.59 0.19
C LEU A 73 16.11 27.84 1.14
N PHE A 74 14.93 27.50 0.63
CA PHE A 74 13.99 26.60 1.28
C PHE A 74 14.24 25.18 0.80
N VAL A 75 14.35 24.26 1.76
CA VAL A 75 14.53 22.85 1.51
C VAL A 75 13.48 22.07 2.28
N ASP A 76 12.69 21.23 1.59
CA ASP A 76 11.90 20.21 2.27
C ASP A 76 12.61 18.85 2.28
N VAL A 77 12.25 18.05 3.27
CA VAL A 77 12.69 16.66 3.46
C VAL A 77 11.49 15.73 3.66
N LEU A 78 10.32 16.12 3.15
CA LEU A 78 9.11 15.31 3.28
C LEU A 78 9.29 14.00 2.50
N SER A 79 8.48 12.97 2.74
CA SER A 79 8.57 11.71 1.98
C SER A 79 7.83 11.75 0.63
N VAL A 80 6.98 12.75 0.39
CA VAL A 80 6.30 13.06 -0.89
C VAL A 80 6.80 14.40 -1.44
N LYS A 81 6.85 14.60 -2.76
CA LYS A 81 7.52 15.77 -3.38
C LYS A 81 6.60 16.71 -4.14
N GLU A 82 5.58 16.23 -4.83
CA GLU A 82 4.67 17.12 -5.59
C GLU A 82 3.94 18.08 -4.65
N PHE A 83 3.52 17.62 -3.47
CA PHE A 83 2.86 18.44 -2.46
C PHE A 83 3.74 19.61 -1.98
N PRO A 84 4.92 19.41 -1.36
CA PRO A 84 5.75 20.52 -0.89
C PRO A 84 6.23 21.41 -2.04
N ARG A 85 6.54 20.84 -3.22
CA ARG A 85 6.87 21.62 -4.42
C ARG A 85 5.78 22.63 -4.75
N ASN A 86 4.54 22.16 -4.90
CA ASN A 86 3.42 23.00 -5.31
C ASN A 86 3.08 24.04 -4.23
N LEU A 87 3.10 23.62 -2.96
CA LEU A 87 2.88 24.52 -1.83
C LEU A 87 3.93 25.65 -1.82
N PHE A 88 5.22 25.32 -1.92
CA PHE A 88 6.29 26.31 -1.94
C PHE A 88 6.20 27.26 -3.13
N LEU A 89 5.90 26.77 -4.32
CA LEU A 89 5.72 27.63 -5.50
C LEU A 89 4.53 28.58 -5.37
N GLN A 90 3.49 28.18 -4.63
CA GLN A 90 2.31 29.02 -4.37
C GLN A 90 2.57 30.09 -3.31
N ILE A 91 3.27 29.75 -2.22
CA ILE A 91 3.37 30.64 -1.05
C ILE A 91 4.67 31.46 -0.99
N LEU A 92 5.77 30.98 -1.60
CA LEU A 92 7.07 31.63 -1.49
C LEU A 92 7.28 32.65 -2.63
N PRO A 93 7.65 33.91 -2.30
CA PRO A 93 8.02 34.90 -3.31
C PRO A 93 9.11 34.39 -4.27
N LEU A 94 9.09 34.87 -5.51
CA LEU A 94 9.92 34.37 -6.63
C LEU A 94 11.43 34.45 -6.35
N GLU A 95 11.84 35.38 -5.50
CA GLU A 95 13.23 35.60 -5.13
C GLU A 95 13.81 34.48 -4.28
N PHE A 96 12.96 33.71 -3.57
CA PHE A 96 13.39 32.58 -2.75
C PHE A 96 13.72 31.35 -3.58
N ASP A 97 14.82 30.68 -3.23
CA ASP A 97 15.21 29.40 -3.81
C ASP A 97 14.41 28.25 -3.18
N VAL A 98 14.08 27.24 -3.99
CA VAL A 98 13.36 26.04 -3.57
C VAL A 98 14.09 24.80 -4.07
N LEU A 99 14.41 23.90 -3.15
CA LEU A 99 14.99 22.60 -3.39
C LEU A 99 14.13 21.56 -2.68
N CYS A 100 13.54 20.63 -3.42
CA CYS A 100 12.80 19.53 -2.81
C CYS A 100 13.74 18.35 -2.64
N THR A 101 13.74 17.69 -1.48
CA THR A 101 14.65 16.58 -1.21
C THR A 101 13.97 15.44 -0.47
N HIS A 102 14.53 14.24 -0.62
CA HIS A 102 14.12 13.07 0.15
C HIS A 102 15.36 12.19 0.40
N PRO A 103 15.93 12.25 1.60
CA PRO A 103 16.78 11.16 2.08
C PRO A 103 15.90 9.90 2.11
N MET A 104 16.18 8.90 1.27
CA MET A 104 15.42 7.63 1.22
C MET A 104 15.79 6.70 2.39
N PHE A 105 16.07 7.30 3.54
CA PHE A 105 16.55 6.65 4.74
C PHE A 105 16.15 7.49 5.96
N GLY A 106 15.94 6.82 7.09
CA GLY A 106 15.56 7.42 8.36
C GLY A 106 16.57 7.10 9.46
N PRO A 107 16.23 7.41 10.73
CA PRO A 107 17.06 7.06 11.88
C PRO A 107 17.44 5.57 11.91
N GLU A 108 16.49 4.68 11.57
CA GLU A 108 16.73 3.24 11.60
C GLU A 108 17.56 2.73 10.42
N SER A 109 17.17 3.07 9.19
CA SER A 109 17.86 2.60 7.99
C SER A 109 19.20 3.31 7.72
N GLY A 110 19.41 4.49 8.31
CA GLY A 110 20.65 5.27 8.26
C GLY A 110 21.52 5.19 9.52
N LYS A 111 21.20 4.33 10.50
CA LYS A 111 21.89 4.30 11.82
C LYS A 111 23.39 4.08 11.75
N ASN A 112 23.86 3.36 10.73
CA ASN A 112 25.28 3.03 10.53
C ASN A 112 25.99 3.98 9.55
N GLY A 113 25.40 5.13 9.26
CA GLY A 113 25.91 6.12 8.29
C GLY A 113 25.13 6.08 6.97
N TRP A 114 25.40 7.08 6.11
CA TRP A 114 24.60 7.33 4.90
C TRP A 114 25.27 6.87 3.60
N ARG A 115 26.44 6.23 3.72
CA ARG A 115 27.23 5.77 2.57
C ARG A 115 26.41 4.83 1.69
N GLY A 116 26.27 5.17 0.42
CA GLY A 116 25.53 4.40 -0.58
C GLY A 116 24.00 4.54 -0.48
N LEU A 117 23.46 5.17 0.57
CA LEU A 117 22.03 5.36 0.71
C LEU A 117 21.52 6.42 -0.28
N PRO A 118 20.32 6.26 -0.87
CA PRO A 118 19.83 7.19 -1.87
C PRO A 118 19.43 8.51 -1.23
N PHE A 119 19.89 9.62 -1.81
CA PHE A 119 19.41 10.96 -1.51
C PHE A 119 18.84 11.57 -2.79
N VAL A 120 17.51 11.70 -2.83
CA VAL A 120 16.80 12.23 -3.98
C VAL A 120 16.62 13.73 -3.85
N TYR A 121 16.77 14.46 -4.94
CA TYR A 121 16.52 15.91 -4.95
C TYR A 121 16.01 16.43 -6.29
N ASP A 122 15.29 17.55 -6.23
CA ASP A 122 14.79 18.31 -7.38
C ASP A 122 15.09 19.80 -7.17
N LYS A 123 15.85 20.41 -8.09
CA LYS A 123 16.17 21.84 -8.09
C LYS A 123 14.98 22.66 -8.64
N VAL A 124 13.86 22.65 -7.92
CA VAL A 124 12.57 23.23 -8.33
C VAL A 124 12.68 24.69 -8.77
N ARG A 125 13.37 25.53 -7.99
CA ARG A 125 13.59 26.94 -8.33
C ARG A 125 14.91 27.42 -7.74
N ILE A 126 15.97 27.42 -8.54
CA ILE A 126 17.27 27.99 -8.15
C ILE A 126 17.58 29.16 -9.07
N GLY A 127 17.86 30.33 -8.51
CA GLY A 127 18.20 31.51 -9.32
C GLY A 127 19.57 31.38 -10.01
N ASN A 128 19.72 32.06 -11.14
CA ASN A 128 20.92 31.96 -12.01
C ASN A 128 22.18 32.64 -11.45
N GLU A 129 22.05 33.40 -10.36
CA GLU A 129 23.19 34.03 -9.70
C GLU A 129 24.13 32.99 -9.12
N LYS A 130 25.45 33.13 -9.36
CA LYS A 130 26.49 32.23 -8.81
C LYS A 130 26.36 32.02 -7.30
N SER A 131 25.92 33.04 -6.56
CA SER A 131 25.73 32.96 -5.11
C SER A 131 24.60 32.01 -4.70
N ARG A 132 23.52 31.94 -5.49
CA ARG A 132 22.35 31.09 -5.26
C ARG A 132 22.64 29.64 -5.61
N ILE A 133 23.25 29.41 -6.78
CA ILE A 133 23.74 28.10 -7.21
C ILE A 133 24.72 27.53 -6.16
N SER A 134 25.72 28.31 -5.76
CA SER A 134 26.69 27.88 -4.73
C SER A 134 26.04 27.56 -3.38
N ARG A 135 24.95 28.25 -3.01
CA ARG A 135 24.21 27.93 -1.77
C ARG A 135 23.51 26.58 -1.85
N CYS A 136 22.85 26.30 -2.97
CA CYS A 136 22.22 25.01 -3.24
C CYS A 136 23.26 23.88 -3.23
N GLU A 137 24.37 24.05 -3.94
CA GLU A 137 25.46 23.06 -4.00
C GLU A 137 26.07 22.81 -2.62
N LYS A 138 26.30 23.85 -1.82
CA LYS A 138 26.80 23.69 -0.44
C LYS A 138 25.87 22.84 0.43
N PHE A 139 24.56 22.97 0.26
CA PHE A 139 23.60 22.14 0.98
C PHE A 139 23.67 20.68 0.49
N LEU A 140 23.59 20.45 -0.82
CA LEU A 140 23.68 19.10 -1.41
C LEU A 140 25.00 18.40 -1.07
N ASN A 141 26.09 19.16 -0.98
CA ASN A 141 27.42 18.65 -0.65
C ASN A 141 27.50 18.05 0.76
N ILE A 142 26.57 18.35 1.67
CA ILE A 142 26.46 17.66 2.96
C ILE A 142 26.24 16.16 2.73
N PHE A 143 25.30 15.79 1.86
CA PHE A 143 24.95 14.40 1.58
C PHE A 143 26.02 13.72 0.72
N VAL A 144 26.64 14.45 -0.21
CA VAL A 144 27.80 13.96 -0.98
C VAL A 144 28.95 13.58 -0.07
N GLN A 145 29.29 14.43 0.91
CA GLN A 145 30.40 14.19 1.83
C GLN A 145 30.14 12.99 2.76
N GLU A 146 28.88 12.72 3.11
CA GLU A 146 28.48 11.52 3.84
C GLU A 146 28.42 10.26 2.96
N GLY A 147 28.72 10.40 1.65
CA GLY A 147 28.78 9.30 0.70
C GLY A 147 27.41 8.83 0.20
N CYS A 148 26.37 9.67 0.29
CA CYS A 148 25.05 9.33 -0.25
C CYS A 148 25.13 9.12 -1.77
N ARG A 149 24.28 8.24 -2.29
CA ARG A 149 24.02 8.12 -3.73
C ARG A 149 23.05 9.23 -4.13
N MET A 150 23.59 10.28 -4.73
CA MET A 150 22.81 11.45 -5.17
C MET A 150 21.98 11.13 -6.41
N VAL A 151 20.66 11.36 -6.35
CA VAL A 151 19.73 11.12 -7.45
C VAL A 151 18.94 12.40 -7.73
N GLU A 152 19.25 13.07 -8.84
CA GLU A 152 18.46 14.23 -9.30
C GLU A 152 17.27 13.72 -10.11
N MET A 153 16.04 14.01 -9.68
CA MET A 153 14.84 13.61 -10.43
C MET A 153 13.65 14.56 -10.16
N PRO A 154 12.75 14.77 -11.13
CA PRO A 154 11.58 15.61 -10.95
C PRO A 154 10.66 15.10 -9.83
N CYS A 155 10.03 16.01 -9.09
CA CYS A 155 9.11 15.66 -7.99
C CYS A 155 7.99 14.68 -8.40
N ALA A 156 7.43 14.82 -9.61
CA ALA A 156 6.39 13.92 -10.10
C ALA A 156 6.91 12.50 -10.38
N GLU A 157 8.13 12.38 -10.89
CA GLU A 157 8.77 11.08 -11.14
C GLU A 157 9.16 10.40 -9.82
N HIS A 158 9.64 11.18 -8.85
CA HIS A 158 9.84 10.71 -7.49
C HIS A 158 8.54 10.12 -6.92
N ASP A 159 7.44 10.88 -6.93
CA ASP A 159 6.20 10.44 -6.28
C ASP A 159 5.60 9.20 -6.95
N ARG A 160 5.73 9.08 -8.27
CA ARG A 160 5.38 7.86 -8.99
C ARG A 160 6.20 6.66 -8.49
N SER A 161 7.51 6.81 -8.43
CA SER A 161 8.44 5.74 -8.00
C SER A 161 8.26 5.39 -6.52
N ALA A 162 8.02 6.38 -5.66
CA ALA A 162 7.83 6.21 -4.22
C ALA A 162 6.48 5.54 -3.91
N ALA A 163 5.44 5.76 -4.73
CA ALA A 163 4.18 5.03 -4.60
C ALA A 163 4.39 3.53 -4.86
N GLU A 164 5.14 3.18 -5.90
CA GLU A 164 5.41 1.79 -6.28
C GLU A 164 6.36 1.06 -5.34
N SER A 165 7.21 1.79 -4.60
CA SER A 165 8.24 1.23 -3.72
C SER A 165 7.98 1.49 -2.24
N GLN A 166 8.24 2.71 -1.77
CA GLN A 166 8.13 3.11 -0.38
C GLN A 166 6.71 2.90 0.17
N PHE A 167 5.68 3.39 -0.52
CA PHE A 167 4.29 3.28 -0.04
C PHE A 167 3.84 1.82 0.08
N ILE A 168 4.17 0.97 -0.90
CA ILE A 168 3.87 -0.47 -0.84
C ILE A 168 4.64 -1.14 0.30
N THR A 169 5.91 -0.80 0.49
CA THR A 169 6.74 -1.33 1.57
C THR A 169 6.15 -1.00 2.94
N HIS A 170 5.75 0.25 3.18
CA HIS A 170 5.05 0.64 4.41
C HIS A 170 3.69 -0.02 4.56
N THR A 171 2.91 -0.11 3.47
CA THR A 171 1.59 -0.75 3.50
C THR A 171 1.73 -2.21 3.92
N MET A 172 2.65 -2.95 3.31
CA MET A 172 2.91 -4.35 3.68
C MET A 172 3.41 -4.49 5.11
N GLY A 173 4.38 -3.67 5.53
CA GLY A 173 4.86 -3.67 6.91
C GLY A 173 3.74 -3.47 7.93
N ARG A 174 2.81 -2.53 7.69
CA ARG A 174 1.66 -2.27 8.56
C ARG A 174 0.57 -3.34 8.49
N VAL A 175 0.33 -3.93 7.32
CA VAL A 175 -0.59 -5.08 7.19
C VAL A 175 -0.05 -6.26 8.00
N LEU A 176 1.25 -6.52 7.89
CA LEU A 176 1.94 -7.60 8.61
C LEU A 176 2.00 -7.36 10.13
N GLU A 177 2.19 -6.12 10.56
CA GLU A 177 2.03 -5.72 11.96
C GLU A 177 0.60 -6.00 12.46
N LYS A 178 -0.42 -5.59 11.71
CA LYS A 178 -1.83 -5.84 12.04
C LYS A 178 -2.21 -7.32 12.01
N PHE A 179 -1.55 -8.10 11.16
CA PHE A 179 -1.70 -9.55 11.10
C PHE A 179 -1.17 -10.24 12.36
N GLY A 180 -0.28 -9.58 13.13
CA GLY A 180 0.27 -10.12 14.37
C GLY A 180 1.43 -11.08 14.13
N LEU A 181 2.37 -10.70 13.26
CA LEU A 181 3.55 -11.50 12.98
C LEU A 181 4.40 -11.74 14.23
N GLU A 182 4.65 -13.01 14.55
CA GLU A 182 5.51 -13.44 15.65
C GLU A 182 6.63 -14.35 15.15
N SER A 183 7.76 -14.30 15.83
CA SER A 183 8.89 -15.20 15.55
C SER A 183 8.58 -16.62 16.02
N THR A 184 9.09 -17.63 15.29
CA THR A 184 8.92 -19.04 15.60
C THR A 184 10.27 -19.77 15.68
N SER A 185 10.29 -20.99 16.22
CA SER A 185 11.49 -21.83 16.24
C SER A 185 11.94 -22.36 14.88
N ILE A 186 11.11 -22.20 13.84
CA ILE A 186 11.34 -22.72 12.48
C ILE A 186 11.31 -21.61 11.42
N ASN A 187 11.68 -20.39 11.80
CA ASN A 187 11.71 -19.27 10.86
C ASN A 187 12.57 -19.58 9.63
N THR A 188 12.02 -19.30 8.46
CA THR A 188 12.79 -19.27 7.22
C THR A 188 13.50 -17.92 7.08
N LYS A 189 14.55 -17.86 6.27
CA LYS A 189 15.24 -16.59 5.96
C LYS A 189 14.32 -15.54 5.32
N GLY A 190 13.36 -16.00 4.51
CA GLY A 190 12.32 -15.12 3.96
C GLY A 190 11.42 -14.55 5.04
N TYR A 191 11.00 -15.37 6.01
CA TYR A 191 10.17 -14.92 7.13
C TYR A 191 10.91 -13.96 8.07
N GLU A 192 12.20 -14.19 8.34
CA GLU A 192 13.05 -13.22 9.06
C GLU A 192 13.08 -11.85 8.37
N THR A 193 13.05 -11.81 7.03
CA THR A 193 12.98 -10.56 6.27
C THR A 193 11.65 -9.83 6.46
N LEU A 194 10.54 -10.56 6.60
CA LEU A 194 9.23 -9.98 6.90
C LEU A 194 9.17 -9.42 8.33
N LEU A 195 9.74 -10.12 9.31
CA LEU A 195 9.87 -9.61 10.67
C LEU A 195 10.68 -8.31 10.70
N ASN A 196 11.81 -8.29 10.00
CA ASN A 196 12.63 -7.08 9.85
C ASN A 196 11.86 -5.95 9.14
N LEU A 197 11.02 -6.27 8.15
CA LEU A 197 10.18 -5.26 7.49
C LEU A 197 9.19 -4.62 8.48
N VAL A 198 8.54 -5.42 9.31
CA VAL A 198 7.64 -4.92 10.37
C VAL A 198 8.42 -3.99 11.30
N GLU A 199 9.55 -4.43 11.85
CA GLU A 199 10.38 -3.64 12.76
C GLU A 199 10.83 -2.30 12.14
N ASN A 200 11.27 -2.32 10.87
CA ASN A 200 11.73 -1.12 10.17
C ASN A 200 10.60 -0.14 9.81
N THR A 201 9.34 -0.59 9.75
CA THR A 201 8.19 0.25 9.37
C THR A 201 7.34 0.66 10.56
N SER A 202 7.35 -0.10 11.66
CA SER A 202 6.66 0.22 12.92
C SER A 202 7.31 1.38 13.68
N GLY A 203 8.60 1.63 13.45
CA GLY A 203 9.31 2.78 14.01
C GLY A 203 8.79 4.13 13.49
N ASP A 204 8.14 4.14 12.32
CA ASP A 204 7.58 5.35 11.73
C ASP A 204 6.14 5.61 12.18
N SER A 205 5.82 6.89 12.42
CA SER A 205 4.50 7.30 12.87
C SER A 205 3.41 6.97 11.85
N PHE A 206 2.19 6.73 12.33
CA PHE A 206 1.05 6.55 11.44
C PHE A 206 0.81 7.79 10.57
N ASP A 207 1.05 8.99 11.09
CA ASP A 207 0.94 10.25 10.33
C ASP A 207 1.88 10.30 9.12
N LEU A 208 3.10 9.77 9.25
CA LEU A 208 4.04 9.67 8.12
C LEU A 208 3.44 8.78 7.03
N TYR A 209 2.97 7.59 7.40
CA TYR A 209 2.36 6.65 6.46
C TYR A 209 1.09 7.23 5.81
N TYR A 210 0.23 7.83 6.62
CA TYR A 210 -0.98 8.49 6.12
C TYR A 210 -0.63 9.62 5.16
N GLY A 211 0.45 10.36 5.42
CA GLY A 211 0.99 11.36 4.50
C GLY A 211 1.44 10.79 3.17
N LEU A 212 2.06 9.60 3.15
CA LEU A 212 2.42 8.90 1.90
C LEU A 212 1.18 8.61 1.03
N PHE A 213 0.06 8.25 1.65
CA PHE A 213 -1.20 8.01 0.95
C PHE A 213 -1.87 9.31 0.50
N MET A 214 -2.07 10.23 1.45
CA MET A 214 -2.89 11.43 1.23
C MET A 214 -2.28 12.41 0.23
N TYR A 215 -0.95 12.53 0.22
CA TYR A 215 -0.25 13.56 -0.55
C TYR A 215 0.49 12.99 -1.77
N ASN A 216 0.33 11.70 -2.08
CA ASN A 216 0.79 11.10 -3.31
C ASN A 216 -0.40 10.58 -4.12
N LYS A 217 -0.74 11.29 -5.19
CA LYS A 217 -1.89 10.95 -6.06
C LYS A 217 -1.81 9.53 -6.67
N ASN A 218 -0.61 8.94 -6.74
CA ASN A 218 -0.39 7.61 -7.29
C ASN A 218 -0.61 6.49 -6.25
N ALA A 219 -0.73 6.81 -4.96
CA ALA A 219 -0.81 5.81 -3.90
C ALA A 219 -2.08 4.94 -3.96
N MET A 220 -3.23 5.55 -4.31
CA MET A 220 -4.51 4.81 -4.39
C MET A 220 -4.45 3.68 -5.42
N GLU A 221 -3.89 3.94 -6.60
CA GLU A 221 -3.73 2.93 -7.65
C GLU A 221 -2.89 1.74 -7.15
N GLN A 222 -1.81 2.01 -6.40
CA GLN A 222 -0.95 0.96 -5.86
C GLN A 222 -1.67 0.13 -4.79
N LEU A 223 -2.51 0.75 -3.96
CA LEU A 223 -3.32 0.06 -2.97
C LEU A 223 -4.37 -0.86 -3.62
N GLU A 224 -5.07 -0.37 -4.65
CA GLU A 224 -6.03 -1.19 -5.42
C GLU A 224 -5.34 -2.36 -6.13
N ARG A 225 -4.17 -2.11 -6.73
CA ARG A 225 -3.36 -3.17 -7.36
C ARG A 225 -2.94 -4.24 -6.38
N LEU A 226 -2.56 -3.85 -5.15
CA LEU A 226 -2.21 -4.78 -4.09
C LEU A 226 -3.41 -5.64 -3.66
N ASP A 227 -4.58 -5.02 -3.47
CA ASP A 227 -5.82 -5.73 -3.10
C ASP A 227 -6.26 -6.71 -4.19
N MET A 228 -6.27 -6.28 -5.45
CA MET A 228 -6.57 -7.16 -6.59
C MET A 228 -5.59 -8.33 -6.69
N ALA A 229 -4.30 -8.11 -6.45
CA ALA A 229 -3.30 -9.17 -6.44
C ALA A 229 -3.57 -10.19 -5.32
N PHE A 230 -3.94 -9.72 -4.13
CA PHE A 230 -4.27 -10.57 -2.99
C PHE A 230 -5.52 -11.44 -3.27
N GLU A 231 -6.60 -10.82 -3.76
CA GLU A 231 -7.83 -11.56 -4.09
C GLU A 231 -7.65 -12.51 -5.27
N SER A 232 -6.83 -12.15 -6.26
CA SER A 232 -6.46 -13.04 -7.36
C SER A 232 -5.74 -14.30 -6.85
N LEU A 233 -4.73 -14.13 -5.98
CA LEU A 233 -3.98 -15.24 -5.39
C LEU A 233 -4.89 -16.15 -4.55
N LYS A 234 -5.76 -15.56 -3.75
CA LYS A 234 -6.76 -16.29 -2.96
C LYS A 234 -7.68 -17.12 -3.84
N LYS A 235 -8.22 -16.55 -4.93
CA LYS A 235 -9.05 -17.28 -5.90
C LYS A 235 -8.30 -18.43 -6.54
N GLN A 236 -7.02 -18.23 -6.89
CA GLN A 236 -6.20 -19.30 -7.45
C GLN A 236 -6.06 -20.46 -6.46
N LEU A 237 -5.78 -20.20 -5.18
CA LEU A 237 -5.66 -21.23 -4.15
C LEU A 237 -6.96 -22.04 -3.97
N PHE A 238 -8.09 -21.35 -3.82
CA PHE A 238 -9.39 -22.03 -3.66
C PHE A 238 -9.83 -22.78 -4.92
N GLY A 239 -9.52 -22.25 -6.11
CA GLY A 239 -9.78 -22.93 -7.38
C GLY A 239 -9.08 -24.28 -7.45
N HIS A 240 -7.77 -24.33 -7.13
CA HIS A 240 -7.02 -25.59 -7.10
C HIS A 240 -7.56 -26.56 -6.05
N LEU A 241 -7.94 -26.06 -4.87
CA LEU A 241 -8.54 -26.90 -3.83
C LEU A 241 -9.86 -27.53 -4.30
N HIS A 242 -10.74 -26.75 -4.94
CA HIS A 242 -12.00 -27.25 -5.49
C HIS A 242 -11.78 -28.31 -6.57
N ASP A 243 -10.79 -28.14 -7.43
CA ASP A 243 -10.48 -29.12 -8.47
C ASP A 243 -9.93 -30.43 -7.91
N VAL A 244 -9.07 -30.38 -6.88
CA VAL A 244 -8.58 -31.57 -6.16
C VAL A 244 -9.74 -32.31 -5.49
N LEU A 245 -10.60 -31.57 -4.76
CA LEU A 245 -11.76 -32.16 -4.09
C LEU A 245 -12.76 -32.76 -5.09
N ARG A 246 -13.00 -32.10 -6.23
CA ARG A 246 -13.85 -32.63 -7.30
C ARG A 246 -13.31 -33.97 -7.80
N LYS A 247 -12.03 -34.04 -8.18
CA LYS A 247 -11.42 -35.30 -8.67
C LYS A 247 -11.54 -36.42 -7.66
N GLN A 248 -11.22 -36.16 -6.39
CA GLN A 248 -11.34 -37.17 -5.34
C GLN A 248 -12.78 -37.64 -5.13
N LEU A 249 -13.78 -36.76 -5.20
CA LEU A 249 -15.18 -37.16 -5.02
C LEU A 249 -15.74 -37.97 -6.20
N PHE A 250 -15.40 -37.61 -7.44
CA PHE A 250 -15.94 -38.28 -8.63
C PHE A 250 -15.16 -39.55 -9.01
N GLU A 251 -13.84 -39.60 -8.83
CA GLU A 251 -13.05 -40.83 -9.03
C GLU A 251 -13.41 -41.90 -7.98
N ASN A 252 -13.75 -41.50 -6.75
CA ASN A 252 -14.25 -42.44 -5.73
C ASN A 252 -15.68 -42.92 -6.01
N ALA A 253 -16.53 -42.09 -6.62
CA ALA A 253 -17.89 -42.49 -7.02
C ALA A 253 -17.86 -43.50 -8.18
N GLU A 254 -17.01 -43.28 -9.19
CA GLU A 254 -16.81 -44.23 -10.29
C GLU A 254 -16.20 -45.57 -9.81
N ALA A 255 -15.33 -45.55 -8.80
CA ALA A 255 -14.79 -46.77 -8.20
C ALA A 255 -15.84 -47.57 -7.40
N LEU A 256 -16.82 -46.90 -6.79
CA LEU A 256 -17.93 -47.52 -6.06
C LEU A 256 -18.99 -48.11 -7.00
N GLU A 257 -19.28 -47.47 -8.14
CA GLU A 257 -20.23 -48.01 -9.13
C GLU A 257 -19.71 -49.26 -9.84
N VAL A 258 -18.39 -49.45 -9.95
CA VAL A 258 -17.78 -50.68 -10.52
C VAL A 258 -17.88 -51.88 -9.56
N THR A 259 -18.11 -51.67 -8.26
CA THR A 259 -18.20 -52.75 -7.26
C THR A 259 -19.61 -53.28 -7.01
N GLU A 260 -20.66 -52.59 -7.46
CA GLU A 260 -22.02 -53.15 -7.43
C GLU A 260 -22.30 -54.03 -8.66
N GLN A 261 -21.86 -55.29 -8.59
CA GLN A 261 -22.39 -56.33 -9.49
C GLN A 261 -23.90 -56.51 -9.23
N LYS A 262 -24.72 -56.05 -10.17
CA LYS A 262 -26.16 -56.35 -10.25
C LYS A 262 -26.42 -57.86 -10.06
N PRO A 263 -27.32 -58.29 -9.15
CA PRO A 263 -27.77 -59.67 -9.12
C PRO A 263 -28.52 -59.97 -10.42
N VAL A 264 -28.03 -60.94 -11.18
CA VAL A 264 -28.69 -61.42 -12.40
C VAL A 264 -29.95 -62.19 -11.99
N LEU A 265 -31.13 -61.62 -12.26
CA LEU A 265 -32.40 -62.33 -12.19
C LEU A 265 -32.49 -63.37 -13.32
N PRO A 266 -32.89 -64.63 -13.05
CA PRO A 266 -33.01 -65.65 -14.09
C PRO A 266 -34.16 -65.32 -15.05
N LYS A 267 -33.89 -65.31 -16.36
CA LYS A 267 -34.90 -65.12 -17.41
C LYS A 267 -35.82 -66.35 -17.47
N LEU A 268 -37.11 -66.12 -17.33
CA LEU A 268 -38.18 -67.06 -17.68
C LEU A 268 -38.14 -67.36 -19.18
N LEU A 269 -38.05 -68.64 -19.53
CA LEU A 269 -38.15 -69.15 -20.89
C LEU A 269 -39.63 -69.26 -21.28
N GLN A 270 -40.00 -68.58 -22.37
CA GLN A 270 -41.18 -68.91 -23.14
C GLN A 270 -40.80 -68.82 -24.61
N ASN A 271 -40.93 -69.94 -25.32
CA ASN A 271 -41.44 -69.98 -26.68
C ASN A 271 -41.67 -71.45 -27.05
N GLY A 272 -42.93 -71.80 -27.26
CA GLY A 272 -43.31 -73.00 -27.97
C GLY A 272 -43.07 -72.82 -29.47
N VAL A 273 -42.58 -73.85 -30.13
CA VAL A 273 -43.34 -74.70 -31.07
C VAL A 273 -42.40 -75.84 -31.49
N THR A 274 -42.95 -77.03 -31.40
CA THR A 274 -42.39 -78.34 -31.77
C THR A 274 -42.23 -78.48 -33.29
N VAL A 275 -41.09 -78.99 -33.74
CA VAL A 275 -40.96 -79.76 -34.98
C VAL A 275 -40.01 -80.94 -34.71
N GLU A 276 -40.50 -82.15 -34.98
CA GLU A 276 -39.84 -83.45 -34.75
C GLU A 276 -38.68 -83.77 -35.73
N PRO A 277 -37.82 -84.77 -35.42
CA PRO A 277 -36.52 -84.98 -36.07
C PRO A 277 -36.56 -86.01 -37.21
N PRO A 278 -35.45 -86.17 -37.95
CA PRO A 278 -35.05 -87.50 -38.42
C PRO A 278 -33.63 -87.91 -38.02
N THR A 279 -33.61 -89.08 -37.38
CA THR A 279 -32.65 -90.20 -37.31
C THR A 279 -31.35 -90.23 -38.14
N GLU A 280 -30.30 -90.68 -37.43
CA GLU A 280 -29.18 -91.59 -37.80
C GLU A 280 -28.52 -91.48 -39.19
N THR A 281 -27.18 -91.42 -39.25
CA THR A 281 -26.30 -92.60 -39.45
C THR A 281 -24.81 -92.22 -39.35
N MET A 282 -24.05 -93.15 -38.79
CA MET A 282 -22.58 -93.27 -38.65
C MET A 282 -21.71 -92.79 -39.83
N ARG A 283 -20.60 -92.11 -39.53
CA ARG A 283 -19.22 -92.62 -39.65
C ARG A 283 -18.21 -91.66 -39.03
#